data_AF-A0A2V6QSQ5-F1
#
_entry.id   AF-A0A2V6QSQ5-F1
#
_cell.length_a   1.000
_cell.length_b   1.000
_cell.length_c   1.000
_cell.angle_alpha   90.00
_cell.angle_beta   90.00
_cell.angle_gamma   90.00
#
_symmetry.space_group_name_H-M   'P 1'
#
loop_
_entity.id
_entity.type
_entity.pdbx_description
1 polymer ?
#
loop_
_entity_poly.entity_id
_entity_poly.type
_entity_poly.pdbx_seq_one_letter_code
_entity_poly.pdbx_strand_id
1 'polypeptide(L)' 'MKDTTARSPKTLIDAVRYYADPDHCQAVMVATRWPKGVTCPICGAPVTRYTTTRRLWECSTKHPRRQFTVKV' A
#
# COMPACT_ATOMS: atom_id res chain seq x y z
N MET A 1 -13.86 -19.38 16.46
CA MET A 1 -12.44 -19.02 16.58
C MET A 1 -11.89 -18.85 15.16
N LYS A 2 -11.70 -17.62 14.67
CA LYS A 2 -11.05 -17.41 13.37
C LYS A 2 -9.67 -16.84 13.65
N ASP A 3 -8.67 -17.66 13.34
CA ASP A 3 -7.25 -17.45 13.54
C ASP A 3 -6.79 -16.24 12.71
N THR A 4 -6.57 -15.10 13.37
CA THR A 4 -5.97 -13.89 12.78
C THR A 4 -4.46 -14.02 12.84
N THR A 5 -3.90 -14.94 12.06
CA THR A 5 -2.48 -14.97 11.74
C THR A 5 -2.36 -14.71 10.24
N ALA A 6 -1.70 -13.61 9.85
CA ALA A 6 -1.52 -13.19 8.45
C ALA A 6 -0.75 -14.25 7.64
N ARG A 7 -1.46 -15.30 7.21
CA ARG A 7 -0.97 -16.34 6.31
C ARG A 7 -1.36 -15.92 4.91
N SER A 8 -0.39 -15.89 4.00
CA SER A 8 -0.67 -15.70 2.58
C SER A 8 -1.74 -16.70 2.13
N PRO A 9 -2.77 -16.27 1.38
CA PRO A 9 -3.87 -17.15 0.99
C PRO A 9 -3.34 -18.31 0.15
N LYS A 10 -3.75 -19.54 0.50
CA LYS A 10 -3.28 -20.78 -0.18
C LYS A 10 -4.16 -21.18 -1.35
N THR A 11 -5.43 -20.79 -1.32
CA THR A 11 -6.41 -21.10 -2.37
C THR A 11 -6.94 -19.81 -2.99
N LEU A 12 -7.50 -19.90 -4.20
CA LEU A 12 -8.13 -18.76 -4.88
C LEU A 12 -9.28 -18.16 -4.04
N ILE A 13 -10.11 -19.01 -3.43
CA ILE A 13 -11.25 -18.58 -2.61
C ILE A 13 -10.77 -17.83 -1.37
N ASP A 14 -9.69 -18.30 -0.74
CA ASP A 14 -9.08 -17.60 0.39
C ASP A 14 -8.50 -16.27 -0.04
N ALA A 15 -7.88 -16.19 -1.23
CA ALA A 15 -7.36 -14.94 -1.76
C ALA A 15 -8.48 -13.92 -2.01
N VAL A 16 -9.60 -14.35 -2.58
CA VAL A 16 -10.78 -13.49 -2.78
C VAL A 16 -11.26 -12.94 -1.44
N ARG A 17 -11.37 -13.78 -0.40
CA ARG A 17 -11.80 -13.35 0.94
C ARG A 17 -10.77 -12.46 1.63
N TYR A 18 -9.49 -12.76 1.48
CA TYR A 18 -8.37 -12.05 2.12
C TYR A 18 -8.17 -10.65 1.54
N TYR A 19 -8.30 -10.50 0.22
CA TYR A 19 -8.18 -9.21 -0.47
C TYR A 19 -9.52 -8.46 -0.63
N ALA A 20 -10.62 -9.01 -0.09
CA ALA A 20 -11.92 -8.34 -0.09
C ALA A 20 -11.93 -7.08 0.79
N ASP A 21 -11.12 -7.07 1.85
CA ASP A 21 -10.92 -5.88 2.69
C ASP A 21 -9.95 -4.91 1.97
N PRO A 22 -10.41 -3.69 1.60
CA PRO A 22 -9.58 -2.74 0.89
C PRO A 22 -8.38 -2.24 1.70
N ASP A 23 -8.50 -2.11 3.03
CA ASP A 23 -7.41 -1.64 3.89
C ASP A 23 -6.34 -2.71 4.05
N HIS A 24 -6.76 -3.96 4.25
CA HIS A 24 -5.85 -5.10 4.27
C HIS A 24 -5.12 -5.25 2.93
N CYS A 25 -5.86 -5.20 1.82
CA CYS A 25 -5.30 -5.29 0.48
C CYS A 25 -4.26 -4.19 0.26
N GLN A 26 -4.58 -2.95 0.61
CA GLN A 26 -3.64 -1.85 0.49
C GLN A 26 -2.38 -2.08 1.34
N ALA A 27 -2.52 -2.49 2.61
CA ALA A 27 -1.39 -2.71 3.50
C ALA A 27 -0.44 -3.78 2.95
N VAL A 28 -0.97 -4.89 2.43
CA VAL A 28 -0.18 -5.94 1.78
C VAL A 28 0.51 -5.41 0.54
N MET A 29 -0.18 -4.65 -0.31
CA MET A 29 0.40 -4.08 -1.53
C MET A 29 1.51 -3.07 -1.21
N VAL A 30 1.34 -2.24 -0.17
CA VAL A 30 2.35 -1.28 0.29
C VAL A 30 3.58 -2.00 0.81
N ALA A 31 3.40 -3.01 1.67
CA ALA A 31 4.51 -3.80 2.22
C ALA A 31 5.28 -4.55 1.11
N THR A 32 4.56 -5.08 0.12
CA THR A 32 5.15 -5.78 -1.03
C THR A 32 5.97 -4.85 -1.91
N ARG A 33 5.45 -3.65 -2.19
CA ARG A 33 6.12 -2.66 -3.05
C ARG A 33 7.28 -1.95 -2.35
N TRP A 34 7.11 -1.65 -1.07
CA TRP A 34 8.04 -0.84 -0.29
C TRP A 34 8.45 -1.55 1.00
N PRO A 35 9.32 -2.58 0.91
CA PRO A 35 9.73 -3.36 2.08
C PRO A 35 10.52 -2.56 3.11
N LYS A 36 11.11 -1.42 2.70
CA LYS A 36 11.92 -0.53 3.56
C LYS A 36 11.22 0.80 3.88
N GLY A 37 9.92 0.92 3.58
CA GLY A 37 9.16 2.15 3.74
C GLY A 37 8.90 2.88 2.43
N VAL A 38 7.84 3.70 2.43
CA VAL A 38 7.27 4.30 1.22
C VAL A 38 8.17 5.42 0.69
N THR A 39 8.55 5.30 -0.57
CA THR A 39 9.31 6.31 -1.32
C THR A 39 8.58 6.69 -2.60
N CYS A 40 8.85 7.90 -3.09
CA CYS A 40 8.27 8.38 -4.33
C CYS A 40 8.70 7.48 -5.51
N PRO A 41 7.76 6.94 -6.30
CA PRO A 41 8.10 6.08 -7.43
C PRO A 41 8.73 6.84 -8.60
N ILE A 42 8.65 8.18 -8.61
CA ILE A 42 9.17 9.03 -9.69
C ILE A 42 10.61 9.46 -9.40
N CYS A 43 10.90 9.91 -8.18
CA CYS A 43 12.20 10.48 -7.83
C CYS A 43 12.93 9.78 -6.68
N GLY A 44 12.33 8.76 -6.04
CA GLY A 44 12.92 8.02 -4.93
C GLY A 44 12.97 8.75 -3.59
N ALA A 45 12.60 10.04 -3.55
CA ALA A 45 12.60 10.84 -2.32
C ALA A 45 11.56 10.31 -1.30
N PRO A 46 11.77 10.59 0.00
CA PRO A 46 10.82 10.21 1.03
C PRO A 46 9.48 10.94 0.87
N VAL A 47 8.43 10.35 1.44
CA VAL A 47 7.10 10.98 1.51
C VAL A 47 7.01 11.86 2.76
N THR A 48 6.34 13.01 2.66
CA THR A 48 6.14 13.95 3.78
C THR A 48 4.77 13.79 4.41
N ARG A 49 3.77 13.36 3.64
CA ARG A 49 2.39 13.29 4.09
C ARG A 49 1.68 12.08 3.50
N TYR A 50 0.82 11.47 4.30
CA TYR A 50 -0.13 10.46 3.87
C TYR A 50 -1.55 10.90 4.21
N THR A 51 -2.44 10.88 3.21
CA THR A 51 -3.85 11.25 3.36
C THR A 51 -4.69 9.99 3.36
N THR A 52 -5.15 9.57 4.55
CA THR A 52 -5.88 8.31 4.77
C THR A 52 -7.17 8.22 3.96
N THR A 53 -7.95 9.30 3.89
CA THR A 53 -9.24 9.35 3.18
C THR A 53 -9.15 9.03 1.69
N ARG A 54 -7.99 9.31 1.07
CA ARG A 54 -7.75 9.08 -0.37
C ARG A 54 -6.61 8.09 -0.62
N ARG A 55 -6.03 7.52 0.43
CA ARG A 55 -4.89 6.59 0.37
C ARG A 55 -3.73 7.12 -0.48
N LEU A 56 -3.42 8.40 -0.27
CA LEU A 56 -2.53 9.18 -1.13
C LEU A 56 -1.27 9.61 -0.37
N TRP A 57 -0.11 9.34 -0.95
CA TRP A 57 1.17 9.84 -0.47
C TRP A 57 1.58 11.09 -1.22
N GLU A 58 2.22 12.02 -0.52
CA GLU A 58 2.83 13.21 -1.10
C GLU A 58 4.35 13.15 -0.91
N CYS A 59 5.08 13.28 -2.03
CA CYS A 59 6.53 13.35 -2.04
C CYS A 59 7.04 14.65 -1.38
N SER A 60 8.19 14.56 -0.71
CA SER A 60 8.89 15.72 -0.15
C SER A 60 9.36 16.72 -1.21
N THR A 61 9.75 16.22 -2.38
CA THR A 61 10.30 17.03 -3.47
C THR A 61 9.19 17.65 -4.30
N LYS A 62 9.36 18.92 -4.68
CA LYS A 62 8.41 19.63 -5.55
C LYS A 62 8.66 19.23 -7.02
N HIS A 63 7.78 18.39 -7.56
CA HIS A 63 7.78 17.99 -8.97
C HIS A 63 6.35 17.68 -9.47
N PRO A 64 6.11 17.60 -10.79
CA PRO A 64 4.84 17.13 -11.33
C PRO A 64 4.50 15.73 -10.80
N ARG A 65 3.21 15.47 -10.52
CA ARG A 65 2.72 14.16 -10.01
C ARG A 65 3.38 13.72 -8.71
N ARG A 66 3.72 14.67 -7.82
CA ARG A 66 4.26 14.37 -6.48
C ARG A 66 3.30 13.63 -5.55
N GLN A 67 2.00 13.61 -5.89
CA GLN A 67 0.99 12.84 -5.18
C GLN A 67 0.75 11.52 -5.91
N PHE A 68 0.75 10.40 -5.18
CA PHE A 68 0.62 9.06 -5.76
C PHE A 68 -0.07 8.08 -4.82
N THR A 69 -0.57 6.97 -5.37
CA THR A 69 -1.14 5.84 -4.62
C THR A 69 -0.25 4.60 -4.79
N VAL A 70 -0.62 3.47 -4.19
CA VAL A 70 0.15 2.22 -4.27
C VAL A 70 0.13 1.60 -5.67
N LYS A 71 -0.95 1.86 -6.44
CA LYS A 71 -1.10 1.44 -7.84
C LYS A 71 -0.24 2.29 -8.80
N VAL A 72 -0.07 3.57 -8.43
CA VAL A 72 0.43 4.73 -9.22
C VAL A 72 -0.48 5.12 -10.37
#